data_AF-A0A519UMN2-F1
#
_entry.id   AF-A0A519UMN2-F1
#
_cell.length_a   1.000
_cell.length_b   1.000
_cell.length_c   1.000
_cell.angle_alpha   90.00
_cell.angle_beta   90.00
_cell.angle_gamma   90.00
#
_symmetry.space_group_name_H-M   'P 1'
#
loop_
_entity.id
_entity.type
_entity.pdbx_description
1 polymer ?
#
loop_
_entity_poly.entity_id
_entity_poly.type
_entity_poly.pdbx_seq_one_letter_code
_entity_poly.pdbx_strand_id
1 'polypeptide(L)'
;MDYAVSTGKCTEAEFYEHVREIVADHIEAIRKESPFSRKHGRNRINLKHLRTFRDYLVSINTYGYRDPVDITITRYDMEIASLKKQLADKDEELATQNEKLEKLKIYESKYKVKITNGYLSTFLDLIHQFREIRTPNENGVRILSGSTEMVWAKMICKYFQHGEDALNIETIRSRFTADKEKRGTKYRPIREKDKFFKIVPEED
;
A
#
# COMPACT_ATOMS: atom_id res chain seq x y z
N MET A 1 -22.51 32.87 21.37
CA MET A 1 -21.96 32.36 22.64
C MET A 1 -21.45 33.53 23.47
N ASP A 2 -20.39 34.21 23.02
CA ASP A 2 -19.77 35.33 23.73
C ASP A 2 -20.73 36.45 24.14
N TYR A 3 -21.68 36.82 23.27
CA TYR A 3 -22.69 37.84 23.57
C TYR A 3 -23.70 37.42 24.68
N ALA A 4 -24.09 36.14 24.71
CA ALA A 4 -25.05 35.63 25.70
C ALA A 4 -24.40 35.40 27.07
N VAL A 5 -23.15 34.92 27.07
CA VAL A 5 -22.36 34.69 28.28
C VAL A 5 -21.86 36.02 28.90
N SER A 6 -21.44 36.99 28.06
CA SER A 6 -20.97 38.31 28.53
C SER A 6 -22.06 39.20 29.13
N THR A 7 -23.34 38.93 28.83
CA THR A 7 -24.48 39.66 29.42
C THR A 7 -24.93 39.06 30.76
N GLY A 8 -24.29 37.98 31.24
CA GLY A 8 -24.58 37.34 32.52
C GLY A 8 -25.96 36.69 32.60
N LYS A 9 -26.64 36.49 31.46
CA LYS A 9 -28.02 35.99 31.41
C LYS A 9 -28.12 34.47 31.43
N CYS A 10 -27.05 33.76 31.08
CA CYS A 10 -26.97 32.31 31.14
C CYS A 10 -25.51 31.83 31.20
N THR A 11 -25.30 30.63 31.70
CA THR A 11 -24.03 29.92 31.64
C THR A 11 -23.78 29.35 30.24
N GLU A 12 -22.52 29.00 29.97
CA GLU A 12 -22.14 28.38 28.70
C GLU A 12 -22.88 27.05 28.44
N ALA A 13 -23.06 26.25 29.49
CA ALA A 13 -23.80 24.99 29.44
C ALA A 13 -25.29 25.20 29.13
N GLU A 14 -25.94 26.17 29.77
CA GLU A 14 -27.36 26.50 29.51
C GLU A 14 -27.57 27.06 28.09
N PHE A 15 -26.66 27.89 27.59
CA PHE A 15 -26.70 28.37 26.21
C PHE A 15 -26.57 27.20 25.22
N TYR A 16 -25.66 26.27 25.50
CA TYR A 16 -25.41 25.11 24.67
C TYR A 16 -26.59 24.13 24.64
N GLU A 17 -27.20 23.87 25.80
CA GLU A 17 -28.41 23.07 25.94
C GLU A 17 -29.57 23.68 25.16
N HIS A 18 -29.80 24.98 25.34
CA HIS A 18 -30.86 25.69 24.62
C HIS A 18 -30.69 25.64 23.10
N VAL A 19 -29.47 25.81 22.60
CA VAL A 19 -29.19 25.70 21.16
C VAL A 19 -29.44 24.28 20.65
N ARG A 20 -29.09 23.25 21.42
CA ARG A 20 -29.38 21.86 21.07
C ARG A 20 -30.88 21.57 21.03
N GLU A 21 -31.63 22.02 22.02
CA GLU A 21 -33.08 21.87 22.08
C GLU A 21 -33.75 22.51 20.88
N ILE A 22 -33.42 23.77 20.56
CA ILE A 22 -33.95 24.45 19.36
C ILE A 22 -33.67 23.65 18.10
N VAL A 23 -32.45 23.12 17.94
CA VAL A 23 -32.09 22.34 16.75
C VAL A 23 -32.87 21.03 16.71
N ALA A 24 -33.06 20.35 17.84
CA ALA A 24 -33.84 19.12 17.93
C ALA A 24 -35.33 19.36 17.61
N ASP A 25 -35.93 20.35 18.24
CA ASP A 25 -37.33 20.75 18.04
C ASP A 25 -37.61 21.15 16.60
N HIS A 26 -36.69 21.88 15.97
CA HIS A 26 -36.84 22.29 14.59
C HIS A 26 -36.69 21.14 13.60
N ILE A 27 -35.81 20.16 13.89
CA ILE A 27 -35.74 18.91 13.13
C ILE A 27 -37.05 18.13 13.26
N GLU A 28 -37.60 18.03 14.47
CA GLU A 28 -38.85 17.30 14.71
C GLU A 28 -40.06 17.98 14.05
N ALA A 29 -40.16 19.32 14.14
CA ALA A 29 -41.18 20.10 13.46
C ALA A 29 -41.16 19.84 11.93
N ILE A 30 -39.98 19.89 11.31
CA ILE A 30 -39.84 19.61 9.87
C ILE A 30 -40.18 18.15 9.53
N ARG A 31 -39.89 17.19 10.41
CA ARG A 31 -40.26 15.77 10.22
C ARG A 31 -41.77 15.54 10.29
N LYS A 32 -42.48 16.31 11.12
CA LYS A 32 -43.94 16.26 11.24
C LYS A 32 -44.65 16.95 10.07
N GLU A 33 -43.96 17.79 9.30
CA GLU A 33 -44.54 18.40 8.10
C GLU A 33 -44.77 17.38 6.98
N SER A 34 -45.90 17.53 6.28
CA SER A 34 -46.29 16.62 5.20
C SER A 34 -45.25 16.59 4.06
N PRO A 35 -44.88 15.40 3.55
CA PRO A 35 -43.96 15.24 2.43
C PRO A 35 -44.52 15.82 1.12
N PHE A 36 -45.82 16.10 1.05
CA PHE A 36 -46.49 16.69 -0.12
C PHE A 36 -46.64 18.22 -0.02
N SER A 37 -46.04 18.85 0.99
CA SER A 37 -46.09 20.31 1.11
C SER A 37 -45.27 20.99 0.01
N ARG A 38 -45.72 22.17 -0.44
CA ARG A 38 -44.98 23.02 -1.38
C ARG A 38 -43.60 23.45 -0.85
N LYS A 39 -43.38 23.33 0.47
CA LYS A 39 -42.13 23.64 1.16
C LYS A 39 -41.18 22.43 1.25
N HIS A 40 -41.59 21.24 0.82
CA HIS A 40 -40.82 20.00 0.98
C HIS A 40 -39.37 20.08 0.47
N GLY A 41 -39.16 20.69 -0.71
CA GLY A 41 -37.80 20.89 -1.25
C GLY A 41 -36.91 21.75 -0.35
N ARG A 42 -37.45 22.86 0.18
CA ARG A 42 -36.75 23.75 1.12
C ARG A 42 -36.52 23.07 2.47
N ASN A 43 -37.51 22.34 2.95
CA ASN A 43 -37.44 21.57 4.19
C ASN A 43 -36.35 20.49 4.13
N ARG A 44 -36.18 19.80 3.00
CA ARG A 44 -35.12 18.81 2.81
C ARG A 44 -33.73 19.42 2.92
N ILE A 45 -33.54 20.62 2.37
CA ILE A 45 -32.27 21.37 2.45
C ILE A 45 -32.05 21.85 3.89
N ASN A 46 -33.05 22.48 4.51
CA ASN A 46 -32.99 22.94 5.90
C ASN A 46 -32.67 21.78 6.86
N LEU A 47 -33.31 20.63 6.66
CA LEU A 47 -33.09 19.44 7.46
C LEU A 47 -31.70 18.85 7.27
N LYS A 48 -31.09 18.96 6.08
CA LYS A 48 -29.67 18.63 5.88
C LYS A 48 -28.77 19.57 6.69
N HIS A 49 -29.00 20.89 6.62
CA HIS A 49 -28.22 21.86 7.38
C HIS A 49 -28.36 21.68 8.90
N LEU A 50 -29.57 21.46 9.40
CA LEU A 50 -29.82 21.19 10.83
C LEU A 50 -29.14 19.88 11.29
N ARG A 51 -29.12 18.84 10.45
CA ARG A 51 -28.39 17.60 10.76
C ARG A 51 -26.89 17.85 10.84
N THR A 52 -26.29 18.54 9.87
CA THR A 52 -24.87 18.89 9.90
C THR A 52 -24.52 19.77 11.09
N PHE A 53 -25.36 20.75 11.42
CA PHE A 53 -25.14 21.61 12.57
C PHE A 53 -25.28 20.86 13.90
N ARG A 54 -26.25 19.95 14.01
CA ARG A 54 -26.35 19.03 15.14
C ARG A 54 -25.11 18.15 15.27
N ASP A 55 -24.62 17.57 14.18
CA ASP A 55 -23.42 16.72 14.22
C ASP A 55 -22.17 17.52 14.67
N TYR A 56 -22.09 18.80 14.27
CA TYR A 56 -21.10 19.73 14.80
C TYR A 56 -21.28 19.98 16.30
N LEU A 57 -22.50 20.25 16.78
CA LEU A 57 -22.78 20.40 18.21
C LEU A 57 -22.33 19.15 18.99
N VAL A 58 -22.57 17.95 18.46
CA VAL A 58 -22.10 16.69 19.04
C VAL A 58 -20.58 16.62 19.13
N SER A 59 -19.85 17.03 18.09
CA SER A 59 -18.38 17.01 18.10
C SER A 59 -17.74 17.94 19.14
N ILE A 60 -18.42 19.02 19.53
CA ILE A 60 -17.92 19.99 20.52
C ILE A 60 -18.51 19.75 21.93
N ASN A 61 -19.20 18.63 22.15
CA ASN A 61 -19.87 18.33 23.40
C ASN A 61 -18.88 17.98 24.51
N THR A 62 -18.59 18.95 25.37
CA THR A 62 -17.80 18.75 26.59
C THR A 62 -18.68 18.42 27.81
N TYR A 63 -20.00 18.57 27.70
CA TYR A 63 -20.94 18.52 28.81
C TYR A 63 -21.65 17.16 28.97
N GLY A 64 -21.29 16.15 28.17
CA GLY A 64 -21.75 14.77 28.36
C GLY A 64 -23.20 14.45 27.92
N TYR A 65 -23.89 15.39 27.26
CA TYR A 65 -25.26 15.17 26.77
C TYR A 65 -25.33 14.05 25.71
N ARG A 66 -26.30 13.13 25.83
CA ARG A 66 -26.52 12.05 24.86
C ARG A 66 -27.57 12.45 23.81
N ASP A 67 -27.30 12.12 22.55
CA ASP A 67 -28.28 12.25 21.47
C ASP A 67 -29.49 11.31 21.72
N PRO A 68 -30.68 11.62 21.18
CA PRO A 68 -31.83 10.71 21.20
C PRO A 68 -31.48 9.33 20.62
N VAL A 69 -31.98 8.28 21.28
CA VAL A 69 -31.63 6.87 21.00
C VAL A 69 -31.75 6.50 19.52
N ASP A 70 -32.86 6.87 18.86
CA ASP A 70 -33.11 6.55 17.45
C ASP A 70 -32.04 7.11 16.49
N ILE A 71 -31.48 8.27 16.82
CA ILE A 71 -30.43 8.91 16.03
C ILE A 71 -29.12 8.17 16.18
N THR A 72 -28.79 7.73 17.40
CA THR A 72 -27.59 6.94 17.66
C THR A 72 -27.65 5.58 16.98
N ILE A 73 -28.81 4.90 17.01
CA ILE A 73 -29.03 3.63 16.34
C ILE A 73 -28.83 3.77 14.82
N THR A 74 -29.50 4.75 14.19
CA THR A 74 -29.39 4.95 12.74
C THR A 74 -27.94 5.23 12.31
N ARG A 75 -27.18 5.99 13.12
CA ARG A 75 -25.77 6.29 12.84
C ARG A 75 -24.92 5.02 12.90
N TYR A 76 -25.09 4.22 13.94
CA TYR A 76 -24.36 2.96 14.08
C TYR A 76 -24.73 1.95 13.00
N ASP A 77 -26.01 1.85 12.60
CA ASP A 77 -26.42 0.97 11.50
C ASP A 77 -25.77 1.37 10.18
N MET A 78 -25.69 2.68 9.90
CA MET A 78 -24.98 3.18 8.71
C MET A 78 -23.48 2.88 8.77
N GLU A 79 -22.86 3.02 9.93
CA GLU A 79 -21.45 2.72 10.14
C GLU A 79 -21.17 1.22 10.00
N ILE A 80 -21.99 0.37 10.61
CA ILE A 80 -21.92 -1.10 10.49
C ILE A 80 -22.08 -1.51 9.03
N ALA A 81 -23.05 -0.93 8.29
CA ALA A 81 -23.24 -1.23 6.88
C ALA A 81 -22.02 -0.82 6.04
N SER A 82 -21.45 0.36 6.31
CA SER A 82 -20.24 0.84 5.64
C SER A 82 -19.04 -0.06 5.91
N LEU A 83 -18.81 -0.42 7.17
CA LEU A 83 -17.71 -1.30 7.57
C LEU A 83 -17.85 -2.71 7.00
N LYS A 84 -19.07 -3.27 7.01
CA LYS A 84 -19.34 -4.58 6.37
C LYS A 84 -19.04 -4.56 4.88
N LYS A 85 -19.38 -3.48 4.18
CA LYS A 85 -19.05 -3.32 2.76
C LYS A 85 -17.53 -3.29 2.55
N GLN A 86 -16.81 -2.49 3.33
CA GLN A 86 -15.35 -2.42 3.22
C GLN A 86 -14.67 -3.76 3.51
N LEU A 87 -15.19 -4.55 4.44
CA LEU A 87 -14.70 -5.91 4.70
C LEU A 87 -14.92 -6.82 3.50
N ALA A 88 -16.11 -6.83 2.92
CA ALA A 88 -16.39 -7.63 1.73
C ALA A 88 -15.49 -7.26 0.54
N ASP A 89 -15.29 -5.96 0.29
CA ASP A 89 -14.41 -5.48 -0.79
C ASP A 89 -12.95 -5.94 -0.55
N LYS A 90 -12.48 -5.90 0.70
CA LYS A 90 -11.13 -6.38 1.06
C LYS A 90 -10.98 -7.89 0.95
N ASP A 91 -12.00 -8.66 1.32
CA ASP A 91 -11.97 -10.11 1.22
C ASP A 91 -11.90 -10.56 -0.24
N GLU A 92 -12.60 -9.86 -1.15
CA GLU A 92 -12.49 -10.08 -2.59
C GLU A 92 -11.08 -9.75 -3.10
N GLU A 93 -10.51 -8.60 -2.70
CA GLU A 93 -9.15 -8.24 -3.07
C GLU A 93 -8.13 -9.31 -2.61
N LEU A 94 -8.24 -9.75 -1.35
CA LEU A 94 -7.38 -10.79 -0.79
C LEU A 94 -7.53 -12.12 -1.54
N ALA A 95 -8.74 -12.51 -1.92
CA ALA A 95 -8.97 -13.72 -2.71
C ALA A 95 -8.26 -13.64 -4.07
N THR A 96 -8.37 -12.52 -4.78
CA THR A 96 -7.69 -12.34 -6.08
C THR A 96 -6.16 -12.31 -5.95
N GLN A 97 -5.63 -11.72 -4.87
CA GLN A 97 -4.19 -11.71 -4.61
C GLN A 97 -3.67 -13.13 -4.30
N ASN A 98 -4.40 -13.89 -3.50
CA ASN A 98 -4.05 -15.28 -3.18
C ASN A 98 -4.05 -16.17 -4.43
N GLU A 99 -5.04 -16.02 -5.31
CA GLU A 99 -5.08 -16.77 -6.58
C GLU A 99 -3.84 -16.47 -7.46
N LYS A 100 -3.43 -15.19 -7.53
CA LYS A 100 -2.20 -14.79 -8.24
C LYS A 100 -0.95 -15.39 -7.60
N LEU A 101 -0.88 -15.43 -6.27
CA LEU A 101 0.23 -16.04 -5.55
C LEU A 101 0.32 -17.55 -5.81
N GLU A 102 -0.80 -18.26 -5.79
CA GLU A 102 -0.83 -19.70 -6.09
C GLU A 102 -0.35 -19.99 -7.53
N LYS A 103 -0.77 -19.18 -8.51
CA LYS A 103 -0.27 -19.28 -9.89
C LYS A 103 1.25 -19.08 -9.99
N LEU A 104 1.82 -18.18 -9.17
CA LEU A 104 3.26 -17.93 -9.15
C LEU A 104 4.05 -19.04 -8.44
N LYS A 105 3.48 -19.64 -7.39
CA LYS A 105 4.12 -20.73 -6.61
C LYS A 105 4.48 -21.93 -7.48
N ILE A 106 3.74 -22.20 -8.54
CA ILE A 106 4.03 -23.31 -9.48
C ILE A 106 5.42 -23.15 -10.11
N TYR A 107 5.88 -21.92 -10.33
CA TYR A 107 7.19 -21.63 -10.91
C TYR A 107 8.30 -21.48 -9.85
N GLU A 108 7.97 -21.63 -8.57
CA GLU A 108 8.95 -21.56 -7.50
C GLU A 108 9.55 -22.93 -7.22
N SER A 109 10.89 -23.00 -7.26
CA SER A 109 11.59 -24.20 -6.81
C SER A 109 11.57 -24.27 -5.29
N LYS A 110 11.20 -25.44 -4.75
CA LYS A 110 11.27 -25.72 -3.30
C LYS A 110 12.70 -25.68 -2.76
N TYR A 111 13.69 -25.97 -3.60
CA TYR A 111 15.09 -26.07 -3.21
C TYR A 111 15.96 -25.15 -4.08
N LYS A 112 17.00 -24.58 -3.47
CA LYS A 112 17.99 -23.76 -4.18
C LYS A 112 19.17 -24.62 -4.65
N VAL A 113 19.77 -24.22 -5.76
CA VAL A 113 21.01 -24.82 -6.24
C VAL A 113 22.15 -24.36 -5.35
N LYS A 114 22.93 -25.31 -4.83
CA LYS A 114 24.05 -25.04 -3.95
C LYS A 114 25.33 -24.75 -4.74
N ILE A 115 25.89 -23.56 -4.54
CA ILE A 115 27.22 -23.19 -5.00
C ILE A 115 28.22 -23.68 -3.96
N THR A 116 29.21 -24.46 -4.38
CA THR A 116 30.26 -24.97 -3.49
C THR A 116 30.98 -23.86 -2.74
N ASN A 117 31.30 -24.09 -1.47
CA ASN A 117 32.04 -23.14 -0.64
C ASN A 117 33.36 -22.73 -1.30
N GLY A 118 33.68 -21.44 -1.24
CA GLY A 118 34.84 -20.86 -1.96
C GLY A 118 34.63 -20.54 -3.45
N TYR A 119 33.60 -21.06 -4.12
CA TYR A 119 33.42 -20.89 -5.58
C TYR A 119 32.38 -19.86 -6.00
N LEU A 120 31.86 -19.06 -5.05
CA LEU A 120 30.89 -18.01 -5.36
C LEU A 120 31.43 -16.99 -6.39
N SER A 121 32.67 -16.53 -6.21
CA SER A 121 33.31 -15.59 -7.16
C SER A 121 33.40 -16.17 -8.57
N THR A 122 33.76 -17.44 -8.70
CA THR A 122 33.85 -18.14 -9.99
C THR A 122 32.50 -18.26 -10.66
N PHE A 123 31.47 -18.65 -9.91
CA PHE A 123 30.11 -18.73 -10.43
C PHE A 123 29.64 -17.36 -10.95
N LEU A 124 29.91 -16.28 -10.21
CA LEU A 124 29.56 -14.93 -10.65
C LEU A 124 30.32 -14.52 -11.91
N ASP A 125 31.56 -14.97 -12.10
CA ASP A 125 32.33 -14.72 -13.32
C ASP A 125 31.68 -15.39 -14.53
N LEU A 126 31.24 -16.65 -14.38
CA LEU A 126 30.48 -17.35 -15.41
C LEU A 126 29.19 -16.60 -15.78
N ILE A 127 28.44 -16.09 -14.80
CA ILE A 127 27.24 -15.28 -15.07
C ILE A 127 27.60 -14.00 -15.83
N HIS A 128 28.71 -13.33 -15.50
CA HIS A 128 29.18 -12.17 -16.27
C HIS A 128 29.53 -12.54 -17.71
N GLN A 129 30.13 -13.72 -17.94
CA GLN A 129 30.40 -14.20 -19.28
C GLN A 129 29.11 -14.47 -20.05
N PHE A 130 28.12 -15.15 -19.45
CA PHE A 130 26.80 -15.40 -20.04
C PHE A 130 26.09 -14.12 -20.51
N ARG A 131 26.23 -13.02 -19.76
CA ARG A 131 25.65 -11.72 -20.12
C ARG A 131 26.26 -11.09 -21.36
N GLU A 132 27.50 -11.43 -21.67
CA GLU A 132 28.25 -10.85 -22.78
C GLU A 132 28.21 -11.73 -24.04
N ILE A 133 27.63 -12.94 -23.98
CA ILE A 133 27.48 -13.81 -25.14
C ILE A 133 26.55 -13.15 -26.16
N ARG A 134 27.01 -13.11 -27.41
CA ARG A 134 26.30 -12.55 -28.56
C ARG A 134 26.06 -13.62 -29.61
N THR A 135 25.03 -13.42 -30.42
CA THR A 135 24.78 -14.26 -31.59
C THR A 135 25.90 -14.13 -32.64
N PRO A 136 26.16 -15.16 -33.46
CA PRO A 136 27.21 -15.13 -34.50
C PRO A 136 26.96 -14.14 -35.65
N ASN A 137 25.77 -13.54 -35.73
CA ASN A 137 25.38 -12.66 -36.85
C ASN A 137 26.16 -11.33 -36.83
N GLU A 138 26.30 -10.67 -37.99
CA GLU A 138 27.07 -9.42 -38.18
C GLU A 138 26.69 -8.27 -37.22
N ASN A 139 25.44 -8.23 -36.73
CA ASN A 139 24.96 -7.23 -35.75
C ASN A 139 24.97 -7.72 -34.28
N GLY A 140 25.50 -8.92 -34.03
CA GLY A 140 25.78 -9.53 -32.72
C GLY A 140 24.88 -9.09 -31.56
N VAL A 141 23.65 -9.61 -31.52
CA VAL A 141 22.69 -9.32 -30.44
C VAL A 141 23.03 -10.17 -29.22
N ARG A 142 22.98 -9.60 -28.01
CA ARG A 142 23.17 -10.37 -26.77
C ARG A 142 22.08 -11.43 -26.64
N ILE A 143 22.48 -12.66 -26.32
CA ILE A 143 21.53 -13.77 -26.08
C ILE A 143 20.69 -13.48 -24.83
N LEU A 144 21.32 -12.88 -23.81
CA LEU A 144 20.69 -12.55 -22.55
C LEU A 144 20.79 -11.05 -22.28
N SER A 145 19.65 -10.40 -22.08
CA SER A 145 19.58 -9.01 -21.66
C SER A 145 18.69 -8.90 -20.42
N GLY A 146 19.21 -8.21 -19.40
CA GLY A 146 18.43 -7.84 -18.22
C GLY A 146 17.92 -6.42 -18.38
N SER A 147 16.66 -6.16 -18.01
CA SER A 147 16.11 -4.80 -17.98
C SER A 147 16.86 -3.88 -17.01
N THR A 148 17.43 -4.45 -15.93
CA THR A 148 18.33 -3.78 -15.00
C THR A 148 19.39 -4.76 -14.49
N GLU A 149 20.53 -4.25 -14.01
CA GLU A 149 21.57 -5.07 -13.33
C GLU A 149 21.01 -5.85 -12.13
N MET A 150 19.99 -5.30 -11.46
CA MET A 150 19.35 -5.89 -10.28
C MET A 150 18.65 -7.22 -10.60
N VAL A 151 18.25 -7.45 -11.85
CA VAL A 151 17.62 -8.70 -12.29
C VAL A 151 18.54 -9.88 -12.01
N TRP A 152 19.84 -9.75 -12.32
CA TRP A 152 20.84 -10.79 -12.08
C TRP A 152 21.01 -11.09 -10.60
N ALA A 153 21.13 -10.06 -9.76
CA ALA A 153 21.27 -10.23 -8.32
C ALA A 153 20.05 -10.92 -7.69
N LYS A 154 18.82 -10.53 -8.10
CA LYS A 154 17.58 -11.15 -7.64
C LYS A 154 17.47 -12.61 -8.09
N MET A 155 17.76 -12.90 -9.36
CA MET A 155 17.71 -14.25 -9.91
C MET A 155 18.68 -15.17 -9.16
N ILE A 156 19.94 -14.73 -8.98
CA ILE A 156 20.95 -15.50 -8.25
C ILE A 156 20.50 -15.77 -6.80
N CYS A 157 20.04 -14.75 -6.06
CA CYS A 157 19.63 -14.94 -4.67
C CYS A 157 18.34 -15.77 -4.52
N LYS A 158 17.46 -15.74 -5.53
CA LYS A 158 16.22 -16.54 -5.54
C LYS A 158 16.51 -18.02 -5.72
N TYR A 159 17.38 -18.37 -6.69
CA TYR A 159 17.57 -19.76 -7.10
C TYR A 159 18.85 -20.43 -6.59
N PHE A 160 19.80 -19.67 -6.04
CA PHE A 160 21.08 -20.20 -5.58
C PHE A 160 21.36 -19.89 -4.10
N GLN A 161 22.19 -20.73 -3.49
CA GLN A 161 22.73 -20.55 -2.13
C GLN A 161 24.25 -20.82 -2.13
N HIS A 162 24.98 -20.26 -1.18
CA HIS A 162 26.44 -20.47 -1.06
C HIS A 162 26.70 -21.43 0.09
N GLY A 163 27.05 -22.67 -0.22
CA GLY A 163 27.11 -23.71 0.80
C GLY A 163 25.71 -23.98 1.37
N GLU A 164 25.60 -23.89 2.70
CA GLU A 164 24.31 -23.93 3.40
C GLU A 164 23.74 -22.52 3.63
N ASP A 165 24.50 -21.47 3.27
CA ASP A 165 24.16 -20.09 3.59
C ASP A 165 23.34 -19.43 2.48
N ALA A 166 22.35 -18.65 2.90
CA ALA A 166 21.60 -17.79 1.99
C ALA A 166 22.48 -16.66 1.43
N LEU A 167 22.32 -16.37 0.14
CA LEU A 167 23.02 -15.27 -0.51
C LEU A 167 22.44 -13.92 -0.11
N ASN A 168 23.31 -12.98 0.27
CA ASN A 168 22.93 -11.60 0.52
C ASN A 168 22.84 -10.81 -0.81
N ILE A 169 21.66 -10.27 -1.10
CA ILE A 169 21.39 -9.52 -2.34
C ILE A 169 22.31 -8.30 -2.53
N GLU A 170 22.69 -7.61 -1.46
CA GLU A 170 23.59 -6.46 -1.57
C GLU A 170 25.01 -6.88 -1.91
N THR A 171 25.44 -8.02 -1.39
CA THR A 171 26.76 -8.60 -1.70
C THR A 171 26.82 -8.99 -3.17
N ILE A 172 25.78 -9.68 -3.68
CA ILE A 172 25.70 -10.02 -5.10
C ILE A 172 25.61 -8.76 -5.95
N ARG A 173 24.71 -7.82 -5.61
CA ARG A 173 24.56 -6.53 -6.33
C ARG A 173 25.88 -5.77 -6.46
N SER A 174 26.73 -5.76 -5.43
CA SER A 174 28.04 -5.09 -5.49
C SER A 174 28.99 -5.63 -6.58
N ARG A 175 28.70 -6.83 -7.12
CA ARG A 175 29.44 -7.49 -8.19
C ARG A 175 28.87 -7.23 -9.59
N PHE A 176 27.67 -6.66 -9.69
CA PHE A 176 26.99 -6.33 -10.94
C PHE A 176 26.87 -4.80 -11.07
N THR A 177 27.70 -4.19 -11.92
CA THR A 177 27.62 -2.75 -12.25
C THR A 177 27.43 -2.56 -13.74
N ALA A 178 26.56 -1.61 -14.10
CA ALA A 178 26.28 -1.26 -15.48
C ALA A 178 27.48 -0.59 -16.19
N ASP A 179 28.30 0.18 -15.47
CA ASP A 179 29.42 0.93 -16.03
C ASP A 179 30.77 0.38 -15.56
N LYS A 180 31.56 -0.15 -16.51
CA LYS A 180 32.96 -0.54 -16.29
C LYS A 180 33.87 0.68 -16.09
N GLU A 181 33.47 1.83 -16.62
CA GLU A 181 34.16 3.13 -16.64
C GLU A 181 33.90 3.96 -15.37
N LYS A 182 32.65 3.99 -14.88
CA LYS A 182 32.25 4.67 -13.62
C LYS A 182 32.10 3.66 -12.49
N ARG A 183 33.21 3.06 -12.07
CA ARG A 183 33.25 2.19 -10.89
C ARG A 183 32.94 3.01 -9.64
N GLY A 184 31.68 3.05 -9.24
CA GLY A 184 31.31 3.63 -7.94
C GLY A 184 32.03 2.93 -6.80
N THR A 185 32.23 3.63 -5.67
CA THR A 185 33.01 3.19 -4.50
C THR A 185 32.57 1.84 -3.91
N LYS A 186 31.37 1.36 -4.27
CA LYS A 186 30.78 0.10 -3.78
C LYS A 186 30.97 -1.09 -4.73
N TYR A 187 31.54 -0.90 -5.92
CA TYR A 187 31.80 -1.99 -6.85
C TYR A 187 32.96 -2.86 -6.37
N ARG A 188 32.78 -4.18 -6.39
CA ARG A 188 33.84 -5.13 -6.09
C ARG A 188 34.10 -6.04 -7.29
N PRO A 189 35.17 -5.83 -8.07
CA PRO A 189 35.49 -6.71 -9.19
C PRO A 189 35.83 -8.13 -8.71
N ILE A 190 35.60 -9.11 -9.59
CA ILE A 190 36.03 -10.49 -9.38
C ILE A 190 37.54 -10.55 -9.60
N ARG A 191 38.26 -11.19 -8.66
CA ARG A 191 39.71 -11.30 -8.71
C ARG A 191 40.10 -12.27 -9.83
N GLU A 192 41.22 -12.02 -10.51
CA GLU A 192 41.67 -12.87 -11.62
C GLU A 192 41.85 -14.33 -11.22
N LYS A 193 42.35 -14.58 -10.00
CA LYS A 193 42.51 -15.93 -9.44
C LYS A 193 41.21 -16.74 -9.35
N ASP A 194 40.05 -16.09 -9.38
CA ASP A 194 38.74 -16.75 -9.25
C ASP A 194 38.09 -16.99 -10.63
N LYS A 195 38.73 -16.53 -11.73
CA LYS A 195 38.27 -16.67 -13.12
C LYS A 195 38.80 -17.96 -13.77
N PHE A 196 38.26 -19.10 -13.34
CA PHE A 196 38.77 -20.41 -13.78
C PHE A 196 38.34 -20.84 -15.19
N PHE A 197 37.24 -20.29 -15.71
CA PHE A 197 36.62 -20.75 -16.95
C PHE A 197 36.46 -19.61 -17.95
N LYS A 198 36.45 -19.94 -19.24
CA LYS A 198 36.18 -19.00 -20.33
C LYS A 198 35.21 -19.63 -21.32
N ILE A 199 34.08 -18.98 -21.55
CA ILE A 199 33.12 -19.35 -22.59
C ILE A 199 33.61 -18.75 -23.90
N VAL A 200 33.83 -19.60 -24.90
CA VAL A 200 34.29 -19.23 -26.24
C VAL A 200 33.28 -19.82 -27.24
N PRO A 201 32.82 -19.07 -28.26
CA PRO A 201 32.03 -19.66 -29.34
C PRO A 201 32.85 -20.74 -30.05
N GLU A 202 32.19 -21.80 -30.52
CA GLU A 202 32.82 -22.68 -31.51
C GLU A 202 33.04 -21.89 -32.80
N GLU A 203 34.24 -22.03 -33.38
CA GLU A 203 34.54 -21.50 -34.70
C GLU A 203 33.80 -22.38 -35.74
N ASP A 204 33.03 -21.76 -36.64
CA ASP A 204 32.49 -22.42 -37.83
C ASP A 204 33.61 -22.74 -38.84
#